data_AF-A0AAV5CBZ6-F1
#
_entry.id   AF-A0AAV5CBZ6-F1
#
_cell.length_a   1.000
_cell.length_b   1.000
_cell.length_c   1.000
_cell.angle_alpha   90.00
_cell.angle_beta   90.00
_cell.angle_gamma   90.00
#
_symmetry.space_group_name_H-M   'P 1'
#
loop_
_entity.id
_entity.type
_entity.pdbx_description
1 polymer ?
#
loop_
_entity_poly.entity_id
_entity_poly.type
_entity_poly.pdbx_seq_one_letter_code
_entity_poly.pdbx_strand_id
1 'polypeptide(L)'
;MDEVIQAVKNLKKEWNQAVTQLKENIAAIESCGKTGKGTEEANSLPRLNGSLPTFEEVQSGQATLESWEEQYKKLRASLRNANLQAKENIRKAAQEERELLLGGGEESTIRRRNLQTKAGMTSAAESITESLRLVSPVDGSGSGKECKYPGNFCCNLRTNLLNYADESTSVLRKAEGEYQGHRSLLMRTRGLLSTMQRQDVLDR
;
A
#
# COMPACT_ATOMS: atom_id res chain seq x y z
N MET A 1 16.03 -1.54 1.62
CA MET A 1 16.20 -2.37 2.83
C MET A 1 15.70 -1.56 4.02
N ASP A 2 14.46 -1.08 3.94
CA ASP A 2 13.22 -1.70 4.45
C ASP A 2 13.11 -1.64 5.98
N GLU A 3 12.58 -0.51 6.45
CA GLU A 3 12.16 -0.24 7.84
C GLU A 3 11.31 -1.38 8.41
N VAL A 4 10.53 -2.04 7.56
CA VAL A 4 9.73 -3.22 7.90
C VAL A 4 10.60 -4.39 8.37
N ILE A 5 11.75 -4.63 7.72
CA ILE A 5 12.69 -5.69 8.12
C ILE A 5 13.29 -5.37 9.49
N GLN A 6 13.58 -4.09 9.76
CA GLN A 6 14.11 -3.66 11.05
C GLN A 6 13.07 -3.78 12.16
N ALA A 7 11.82 -3.40 11.90
CA ALA A 7 10.71 -3.55 12.84
C ALA A 7 10.47 -5.02 13.21
N VAL A 8 10.48 -5.92 12.22
CA VAL A 8 10.33 -7.38 12.45
C VAL A 8 11.48 -7.94 13.28
N LYS A 9 12.73 -7.49 13.03
CA LYS A 9 13.88 -7.91 13.84
C LYS A 9 13.76 -7.45 15.29
N ASN A 10 13.30 -6.22 15.52
CA ASN A 10 13.09 -5.68 16.87
C ASN A 10 11.99 -6.44 17.61
N LEU A 11 10.83 -6.66 16.96
CA LEU A 11 9.73 -7.43 17.52
C LEU A 11 10.16 -8.86 17.91
N LYS A 12 10.96 -9.51 17.05
CA LYS A 12 11.49 -10.85 17.32
C LYS A 12 12.42 -10.86 18.54
N LYS A 13 13.20 -9.79 18.73
CA LYS A 13 14.09 -9.65 19.90
C LYS A 13 13.28 -9.48 21.18
N GLU A 14 12.27 -8.61 21.16
CA GLU A 14 11.37 -8.36 22.30
C GLU A 14 10.60 -9.63 22.69
N TRP A 15 10.08 -10.36 21.71
CA TRP A 15 9.39 -11.63 21.94
C TRP A 15 10.30 -12.67 22.60
N ASN A 16 11.53 -12.83 22.10
CA ASN A 16 12.48 -13.77 22.68
C ASN A 16 12.87 -13.39 24.12
N GLN A 17 12.99 -12.10 24.40
CA GLN A 17 13.25 -11.61 25.76
C GLN A 17 12.09 -11.91 26.71
N ALA A 18 10.85 -11.64 26.28
CA ALA A 18 9.66 -11.94 27.06
C ALA A 18 9.51 -13.45 27.35
N VAL A 19 9.79 -14.30 26.36
CA VAL A 19 9.78 -15.76 26.53
C VAL A 19 10.85 -16.22 27.53
N THR A 20 12.02 -15.58 27.55
CA THR A 20 13.11 -15.94 28.47
C THR A 20 12.75 -15.56 29.91
N GLN A 21 12.22 -14.35 30.11
CA GLN A 21 11.71 -13.89 31.41
C GLN A 21 10.57 -14.77 31.92
N LEU A 22 9.65 -15.21 31.05
CA LEU A 22 8.57 -16.11 31.43
C LEU A 22 9.10 -17.46 31.92
N LYS A 23 10.12 -18.01 31.26
CA LYS A 23 10.76 -19.27 31.70
C LYS A 23 11.44 -19.13 33.05
N GLU A 24 12.12 -18.02 33.29
CA GLU A 24 12.75 -17.72 34.59
C GLU A 24 11.69 -17.61 35.70
N ASN A 25 10.57 -16.92 35.42
CA ASN A 25 9.47 -16.81 36.37
C ASN A 25 8.82 -18.17 36.68
N ILE A 26 8.61 -19.01 35.67
CA ILE A 26 8.10 -20.37 35.87
C ILE A 26 9.07 -21.20 36.72
N ALA A 27 10.38 -21.14 36.42
CA ALA A 27 11.39 -21.84 37.22
C ALA A 27 11.43 -21.33 38.68
N ALA A 28 11.26 -20.03 38.90
CA ALA A 28 11.19 -19.46 40.23
C ALA A 28 9.94 -19.97 40.99
N ILE A 29 8.77 -20.01 40.34
CA ILE A 29 7.53 -20.55 40.92
C ILE A 29 7.69 -22.04 41.26
N GLU A 30 8.27 -22.84 40.35
CA GLU A 30 8.52 -24.26 40.57
C GLU A 30 9.53 -24.53 41.71
N SER A 31 10.47 -23.61 41.92
CA SER A 31 11.43 -23.69 43.04
C SER A 31 10.83 -23.33 44.40
N CYS A 32 9.79 -22.48 44.39
CA CYS A 32 9.16 -21.93 45.60
C CYS A 32 8.47 -23.01 46.47
N GLY A 33 8.24 -24.22 45.93
CA GLY A 33 7.69 -25.36 46.66
C GLY A 33 8.70 -26.43 47.11
N LYS A 34 9.97 -26.38 46.67
CA LYS A 34 10.96 -27.46 46.91
C LYS A 34 11.88 -27.24 48.11
N THR A 35 11.90 -26.04 48.70
CA THR A 35 12.78 -25.69 49.84
C THR A 35 12.07 -25.70 51.20
N GLY A 36 10.86 -26.25 51.28
CA GLY A 36 10.10 -26.37 52.52
C GLY A 36 10.77 -27.29 53.55
N LYS A 37 11.56 -26.73 54.45
CA LYS A 37 11.78 -27.28 55.79
C LYS A 37 10.44 -27.27 56.51
N GLY A 38 9.92 -28.45 56.83
CA GLY A 38 8.61 -28.61 57.46
C GLY A 38 8.48 -27.88 58.80
N THR A 39 7.36 -27.18 58.94
CA THR A 39 6.51 -27.10 60.14
C THR A 39 7.18 -26.92 61.52
N GLU A 40 7.87 -25.81 61.76
CA GLU A 40 8.05 -25.29 63.14
C GLU A 40 7.76 -23.79 63.31
N GLU A 41 7.59 -23.01 62.24
CA GLU A 41 7.30 -21.56 62.33
C GLU A 41 5.83 -21.20 62.03
N ALA A 42 4.88 -22.03 62.48
CA ALA A 42 3.45 -21.81 62.26
C ALA A 42 2.86 -20.56 62.98
N ASN A 43 3.68 -19.73 63.64
CA ASN A 43 3.22 -18.61 64.46
C ASN A 43 3.85 -17.23 64.14
N SER A 44 4.56 -17.07 63.02
CA SER A 44 5.20 -15.77 62.70
C SER A 44 4.84 -15.16 61.35
N LEU A 45 3.78 -15.62 60.69
CA LEU A 45 3.31 -14.96 59.47
C LEU A 45 2.39 -13.77 59.81
N PRO A 46 2.74 -12.53 59.43
CA PRO A 46 1.73 -11.51 59.21
C PRO A 46 0.76 -12.09 58.18
N ARG A 47 -0.48 -12.32 58.62
CA ARG A 47 -1.56 -12.81 57.77
C ARG A 47 -1.56 -12.01 56.47
N LEU A 48 -1.52 -12.72 55.34
CA LEU A 48 -1.64 -12.24 53.96
C LEU A 48 -3.00 -11.54 53.67
N ASN A 49 -3.49 -10.73 54.62
CA ASN A 49 -4.72 -9.95 54.53
C ASN A 49 -4.48 -8.54 53.99
N GLY A 50 -3.23 -8.14 53.70
CA GLY A 50 -2.88 -6.79 53.26
C GLY A 50 -2.99 -6.53 51.75
N SER A 51 -3.37 -7.52 50.94
CA SER A 51 -3.40 -7.39 49.46
C SER A 51 -4.69 -7.94 48.83
N LEU A 52 -5.73 -8.20 49.62
CA LEU A 52 -7.04 -8.51 49.06
C LEU A 52 -7.67 -7.21 48.58
N PRO A 53 -8.05 -7.10 47.30
CA PRO A 53 -8.72 -5.91 46.80
C PRO A 53 -9.95 -5.65 47.67
N THR A 54 -10.08 -4.41 48.09
CA THR A 54 -11.14 -3.95 48.98
C THR A 54 -12.48 -4.13 48.28
N PHE A 55 -13.56 -4.39 49.01
CA PHE A 55 -14.89 -4.58 48.41
C PHE A 55 -15.28 -3.43 47.45
N GLU A 56 -14.93 -2.19 47.78
CA GLU A 56 -15.11 -1.00 46.92
C GLU A 56 -14.26 -1.02 45.64
N GLU A 57 -13.04 -1.56 45.69
CA GLU A 57 -12.16 -1.70 44.53
C GLU A 57 -12.68 -2.78 43.58
N VAL A 58 -13.22 -3.87 44.12
CA VAL A 58 -13.91 -4.90 43.32
C VAL A 58 -15.17 -4.34 42.69
N GLN A 59 -15.96 -3.57 43.44
CA GLN A 59 -17.22 -3.01 42.95
C GLN A 59 -17.00 -1.91 41.88
N SER A 60 -15.99 -1.06 42.05
CA SER A 60 -15.59 -0.08 41.05
C SER A 60 -14.98 -0.74 39.80
N GLY A 61 -14.16 -1.79 39.98
CA GLY A 61 -13.68 -2.63 38.87
C GLY A 61 -14.82 -3.26 38.09
N GLN A 62 -15.85 -3.75 38.77
CA GLN A 62 -17.02 -4.35 38.13
C GLN A 62 -17.85 -3.30 37.36
N ALA A 63 -18.09 -2.13 37.94
CA ALA A 63 -18.81 -1.04 37.26
C ALA A 63 -18.07 -0.53 36.01
N THR A 64 -16.73 -0.44 36.06
CA THR A 64 -15.94 -0.07 34.89
C THR A 64 -16.04 -1.13 33.79
N LEU A 65 -15.97 -2.43 34.14
CA LEU A 65 -16.12 -3.53 33.18
C LEU A 65 -17.48 -3.49 32.46
N GLU A 66 -18.57 -3.26 33.19
CA GLU A 66 -19.91 -3.13 32.63
C GLU A 66 -20.00 -1.93 31.66
N SER A 67 -19.38 -0.80 32.01
CA SER A 67 -19.27 0.36 31.12
C SER A 67 -18.53 0.04 29.82
N TRP A 68 -17.39 -0.66 29.91
CA TRP A 68 -16.63 -1.09 28.74
C TRP A 68 -17.41 -2.08 27.87
N GLU A 69 -18.16 -3.00 28.49
CA GLU A 69 -19.00 -3.95 27.77
C GLU A 69 -20.11 -3.23 26.98
N GLU A 70 -20.75 -2.23 27.58
CA GLU A 70 -21.72 -1.40 26.89
C GLU A 70 -21.11 -0.63 25.72
N GLN A 71 -19.96 0.00 25.92
CA GLN A 71 -19.27 0.72 24.85
C GLN A 71 -18.90 -0.20 23.70
N TYR A 72 -18.40 -1.40 24.01
CA TYR A 72 -18.10 -2.42 23.01
C TYR A 72 -19.36 -2.84 22.23
N LYS A 73 -20.48 -3.09 22.92
CA LYS A 73 -21.76 -3.44 22.28
C LYS A 73 -22.26 -2.30 21.37
N LYS A 74 -22.20 -1.05 21.83
CA LYS A 74 -22.56 0.16 21.05
C LYS A 74 -21.68 0.29 19.80
N LEU A 75 -20.36 0.19 19.95
CA LEU A 75 -19.41 0.25 18.84
C LEU A 75 -19.66 -0.88 17.83
N ARG A 76 -19.87 -2.10 18.31
CA ARG A 76 -20.16 -3.27 17.46
C ARG A 76 -21.45 -3.08 16.67
N ALA A 77 -22.50 -2.53 17.27
CA ALA A 77 -23.75 -2.21 16.57
C ALA A 77 -23.54 -1.11 15.51
N SER A 78 -22.85 -0.03 15.88
CA SER A 78 -22.50 1.07 14.97
C SER A 78 -21.71 0.57 13.76
N LEU A 79 -20.69 -0.26 13.97
CA LEU A 79 -19.88 -0.83 12.89
C LEU A 79 -20.70 -1.74 11.97
N ARG A 80 -21.64 -2.53 12.49
CA ARG A 80 -22.54 -3.33 11.65
C ARG A 80 -23.42 -2.43 10.79
N ASN A 81 -23.98 -1.38 11.37
CA ASN A 81 -24.82 -0.43 10.65
C ASN A 81 -24.04 0.29 9.54
N ALA A 82 -22.84 0.79 9.87
CA ALA A 82 -21.95 1.43 8.90
C ALA A 82 -21.59 0.47 7.75
N ASN A 83 -21.31 -0.80 8.04
CA ASN A 83 -21.06 -1.81 7.01
C ASN A 83 -22.30 -2.09 6.13
N LEU A 84 -23.49 -2.12 6.71
CA LEU A 84 -24.73 -2.29 5.95
C LEU A 84 -24.97 -1.09 5.04
N GLN A 85 -24.79 0.12 5.55
CA GLN A 85 -24.91 1.34 4.76
C GLN A 85 -23.86 1.41 3.65
N ALA A 86 -22.61 1.03 3.92
CA ALA A 86 -21.56 0.98 2.90
C ALA A 86 -21.92 -0.01 1.79
N LYS A 87 -22.44 -1.20 2.13
CA LYS A 87 -22.93 -2.17 1.14
C LYS A 87 -24.07 -1.60 0.30
N GLU A 88 -24.99 -0.89 0.92
CA GLU A 88 -26.10 -0.26 0.21
C GLU A 88 -25.63 0.87 -0.71
N ASN A 89 -24.71 1.71 -0.27
CA ASN A 89 -24.12 2.77 -1.08
C ASN A 89 -23.38 2.19 -2.29
N ILE A 90 -22.63 1.09 -2.11
CA ILE A 90 -21.96 0.39 -3.22
C ILE A 90 -23.00 -0.14 -4.23
N ARG A 91 -24.10 -0.72 -3.75
CA ARG A 91 -25.17 -1.21 -4.64
C ARG A 91 -25.81 -0.07 -5.44
N LYS A 92 -26.16 1.03 -4.77
CA LYS A 92 -26.73 2.22 -5.42
C LYS A 92 -25.78 2.80 -6.46
N ALA A 93 -24.53 3.04 -6.11
CA ALA A 93 -23.52 3.55 -7.06
C ALA A 93 -23.32 2.60 -8.25
N ALA A 94 -23.32 1.28 -8.01
CA ALA A 94 -23.23 0.30 -9.10
C ALA A 94 -24.48 0.32 -10.00
N GLN A 95 -25.65 0.61 -9.45
CA GLN A 95 -26.89 0.73 -10.22
C GLN A 95 -26.91 2.03 -11.04
N GLU A 96 -26.56 3.17 -10.43
CA GLU A 96 -26.45 4.46 -11.12
C GLU A 96 -25.46 4.38 -12.29
N GLU A 97 -24.30 3.75 -12.10
CA GLU A 97 -23.35 3.51 -13.20
C GLU A 97 -23.95 2.63 -14.31
N ARG A 98 -24.72 1.59 -13.97
CA ARG A 98 -25.41 0.77 -14.98
C ARG A 98 -26.44 1.59 -15.76
N GLU A 99 -27.25 2.37 -15.07
CA GLU A 99 -28.25 3.23 -15.69
C GLU A 99 -27.59 4.27 -16.62
N LEU A 100 -26.50 4.90 -16.16
CA LEU A 100 -25.71 5.81 -16.96
C LEU A 100 -25.14 5.12 -18.21
N LEU A 101 -24.61 3.91 -18.09
CA LEU A 101 -24.01 3.18 -19.21
C LEU A 101 -25.04 2.67 -20.22
N LEU A 102 -26.25 2.37 -19.78
CA LEU A 102 -27.35 1.90 -20.63
C LEU A 102 -28.17 3.07 -21.22
N GLY A 103 -27.97 4.29 -20.72
CA GLY A 103 -28.58 5.49 -21.25
C GLY A 103 -28.16 5.84 -22.69
N GLY A 104 -29.04 6.61 -23.36
CA GLY A 104 -28.88 7.08 -24.74
C GLY A 104 -28.33 8.50 -24.89
N GLY A 105 -27.93 9.17 -23.81
CA GLY A 105 -27.46 10.56 -23.82
C GLY A 105 -25.97 10.73 -24.12
N GLU A 106 -25.55 11.98 -24.32
CA GLU A 106 -24.15 12.33 -24.55
C GLU A 106 -23.25 11.88 -23.40
N GLU A 107 -23.68 12.08 -22.14
CA GLU A 107 -22.95 11.64 -20.94
C GLU A 107 -22.67 10.12 -20.95
N SER A 108 -23.65 9.31 -21.32
CA SER A 108 -23.52 7.87 -21.47
C SER A 108 -22.48 7.49 -22.54
N THR A 109 -22.48 8.21 -23.68
CA THR A 109 -21.50 7.95 -24.76
C THR A 109 -20.07 8.32 -24.36
N ILE A 110 -19.90 9.46 -23.68
CA ILE A 110 -18.60 9.91 -23.17
C ILE A 110 -18.08 8.90 -22.13
N ARG A 111 -18.94 8.45 -21.21
CA ARG A 111 -18.57 7.46 -20.19
C ARG A 111 -18.10 6.15 -20.81
N ARG A 112 -18.84 5.59 -21.78
CA ARG A 112 -18.44 4.36 -22.51
C ARG A 112 -17.11 4.53 -23.22
N ARG A 113 -16.88 5.65 -23.91
CA ARG A 113 -15.61 5.94 -24.58
C ARG A 113 -14.45 6.01 -23.58
N ASN A 114 -14.62 6.72 -22.46
CA ASN A 114 -13.59 6.83 -21.43
C ASN A 114 -13.24 5.46 -20.82
N LEU A 115 -14.23 4.61 -20.59
CA LEU A 115 -14.00 3.23 -20.14
C LEU A 115 -13.22 2.40 -21.17
N GLN A 116 -13.54 2.52 -22.46
CA GLN A 116 -12.78 1.86 -23.53
C GLN A 116 -11.33 2.33 -23.57
N THR A 117 -11.07 3.63 -23.51
CA THR A 117 -9.70 4.17 -23.46
C THR A 117 -8.94 3.65 -22.24
N LYS A 118 -9.58 3.65 -21.06
CA LYS A 118 -8.97 3.13 -19.83
C LYS A 118 -8.62 1.64 -19.94
N ALA A 119 -9.53 0.83 -20.49
CA ALA A 119 -9.30 -0.60 -20.72
C ALA A 119 -8.17 -0.85 -21.75
N GLY A 120 -8.08 -0.03 -22.80
CA GLY A 120 -6.98 -0.08 -23.76
C GLY A 120 -5.63 0.25 -23.11
N MET A 121 -5.59 1.28 -22.26
CA MET A 121 -4.37 1.63 -21.51
C MET A 121 -3.95 0.54 -20.53
N THR A 122 -4.90 -0.09 -19.81
CA THR A 122 -4.57 -1.19 -18.89
C THR A 122 -4.08 -2.41 -19.65
N SER A 123 -4.70 -2.77 -20.78
CA SER A 123 -4.24 -3.89 -21.61
C SER A 123 -2.84 -3.64 -22.18
N ALA A 124 -2.57 -2.41 -22.63
CA ALA A 124 -1.23 -2.01 -23.08
C ALA A 124 -0.21 -2.11 -21.94
N ALA A 125 -0.55 -1.64 -20.74
CA ALA A 125 0.31 -1.74 -19.56
C ALA A 125 0.56 -3.19 -19.14
N GLU A 126 -0.45 -4.06 -19.19
CA GLU A 126 -0.32 -5.50 -18.94
C GLU A 126 0.59 -6.15 -19.98
N SER A 127 0.41 -5.84 -21.27
CA SER A 127 1.28 -6.34 -22.34
C SER A 127 2.74 -5.92 -22.16
N ILE A 128 2.98 -4.67 -21.74
CA ILE A 128 4.34 -4.18 -21.43
C ILE A 128 4.88 -4.90 -20.20
N THR A 129 4.08 -5.02 -19.14
CA THR A 129 4.48 -5.71 -17.89
C THR A 129 4.84 -7.16 -18.14
N GLU A 130 4.07 -7.87 -18.96
CA GLU A 130 4.33 -9.25 -19.32
C GLU A 130 5.57 -9.38 -20.21
N SER A 131 5.74 -8.46 -21.18
CA SER A 131 6.96 -8.40 -21.99
C SER A 131 8.21 -8.17 -21.13
N LEU A 132 8.12 -7.29 -20.14
CA LEU A 132 9.19 -7.05 -19.17
C LEU A 132 9.42 -8.26 -18.27
N ARG A 133 8.38 -9.00 -17.87
CA ARG A 133 8.51 -10.24 -17.10
C ARG A 133 9.25 -11.32 -17.88
N LEU A 134 8.91 -11.50 -19.16
CA LEU A 134 9.57 -12.46 -20.06
C LEU A 134 11.04 -12.10 -20.31
N VAL A 135 11.38 -10.81 -20.24
CA VAL A 135 12.75 -10.29 -20.48
C VAL A 135 13.55 -10.11 -19.19
N SER A 136 12.89 -10.03 -18.02
CA SER A 136 13.54 -9.89 -16.73
C SER A 136 14.25 -11.19 -16.35
N PRO A 137 15.52 -11.15 -15.91
CA PRO A 137 16.19 -12.30 -15.34
C PRO A 137 15.40 -12.79 -14.12
N VAL A 138 15.23 -14.11 -13.99
CA VAL A 138 14.84 -14.72 -12.72
C VAL A 138 16.01 -14.56 -11.75
N ASP A 139 16.12 -13.39 -11.11
CA ASP A 139 17.12 -13.14 -10.07
C ASP A 139 16.66 -13.82 -8.78
N GLY A 140 16.99 -15.10 -8.70
CA GLY A 140 16.76 -15.98 -7.57
C GLY A 140 17.78 -17.12 -7.48
N SER A 141 18.99 -16.93 -8.00
CA SER A 141 20.21 -17.61 -7.56
C SER A 141 21.39 -17.09 -8.38
N GLY A 142 22.47 -16.73 -7.69
CA GLY A 142 23.62 -16.05 -8.29
C GLY A 142 24.18 -16.79 -9.49
N SER A 143 24.08 -16.17 -10.66
CA SER A 143 25.18 -16.12 -11.63
C SER A 143 24.78 -15.15 -12.73
N GLY A 144 25.58 -14.10 -12.93
CA GLY A 144 25.54 -13.30 -14.14
C GLY A 144 25.80 -14.20 -15.34
N LYS A 145 24.75 -14.77 -15.91
CA LYS A 145 24.81 -15.41 -17.22
C LYS A 145 24.37 -14.38 -18.22
N GLU A 146 25.35 -13.64 -18.71
CA GLU A 146 25.34 -13.17 -20.09
C GLU A 146 24.78 -14.27 -20.98
N CYS A 147 23.94 -13.89 -21.94
CA CYS A 147 23.37 -14.79 -22.93
C CYS A 147 24.49 -15.42 -23.78
N LYS A 148 25.06 -16.54 -23.30
CA LYS A 148 26.24 -17.19 -23.89
C LYS A 148 25.99 -17.87 -25.24
N TYR A 149 24.76 -17.90 -25.73
CA TYR A 149 24.39 -18.56 -26.99
C TYR A 149 23.53 -17.65 -27.88
N PRO A 150 24.14 -16.91 -28.83
CA PRO A 150 23.41 -16.16 -29.84
C PRO A 150 22.72 -17.15 -30.78
N GLY A 151 21.43 -17.38 -30.57
CA GLY A 151 20.65 -18.38 -31.31
C GLY A 151 19.44 -18.90 -30.55
N ASN A 152 19.41 -18.76 -29.22
CA ASN A 152 18.22 -19.11 -28.44
C ASN A 152 17.10 -18.08 -28.68
N PHE A 153 15.88 -18.58 -28.87
CA PHE A 153 14.66 -17.79 -29.11
C PHE A 153 14.50 -16.63 -28.11
N CYS A 154 14.80 -16.87 -26.83
CA CYS A 154 14.72 -15.87 -25.77
C CYS A 154 15.74 -14.71 -25.95
N CYS A 155 16.93 -15.00 -26.46
CA CYS A 155 17.95 -13.98 -26.74
C CYS A 155 17.57 -13.12 -27.96
N ASN A 156 17.08 -13.76 -29.03
CA ASN A 156 16.60 -13.07 -30.23
C ASN A 156 15.38 -12.18 -29.91
N LEU A 157 14.45 -12.67 -29.10
CA LEU A 157 13.28 -11.89 -28.67
C LEU A 157 13.70 -10.67 -27.84
N ARG A 158 14.65 -10.85 -26.91
CA ARG A 158 15.19 -9.75 -26.10
C ARG A 158 15.89 -8.70 -26.96
N THR A 159 16.74 -9.09 -27.91
CA THR A 159 17.41 -8.14 -28.81
C THR A 159 16.41 -7.41 -29.72
N ASN A 160 15.40 -8.11 -30.24
CA ASN A 160 14.36 -7.47 -31.06
C ASN A 160 13.53 -6.46 -30.25
N LEU A 161 13.16 -6.79 -29.00
CA LEU A 161 12.44 -5.86 -28.13
C LEU A 161 13.30 -4.64 -27.78
N LEU A 162 14.58 -4.86 -27.48
CA LEU A 162 15.52 -3.77 -27.17
C LEU A 162 15.68 -2.84 -28.39
N ASN A 163 15.85 -3.40 -29.59
CA ASN A 163 15.95 -2.63 -30.82
C ASN A 163 14.68 -1.82 -31.10
N TYR A 164 13.49 -2.41 -30.90
CA TYR A 164 12.22 -1.71 -31.06
C TYR A 164 12.06 -0.57 -30.04
N ALA A 165 12.48 -0.79 -28.79
CA ALA A 165 12.47 0.24 -27.76
C ALA A 165 13.44 1.38 -28.09
N ASP A 166 14.66 1.09 -28.53
CA ASP A 166 15.65 2.08 -28.95
C ASP A 166 15.18 2.86 -30.18
N GLU A 167 14.56 2.17 -31.15
CA GLU A 167 14.02 2.81 -32.34
C GLU A 167 12.86 3.75 -31.98
N SER A 168 11.91 3.31 -31.15
CA SER A 168 10.80 4.15 -30.69
C SER A 168 11.26 5.37 -29.89
N THR A 169 12.25 5.22 -29.01
CA THR A 169 12.81 6.34 -28.24
C THR A 169 13.59 7.33 -29.11
N SER A 170 14.24 6.87 -30.19
CA SER A 170 14.90 7.74 -31.15
C SER A 170 13.91 8.60 -31.95
N VAL A 171 12.80 8.00 -32.39
CA VAL A 171 11.71 8.71 -33.10
C VAL A 171 11.07 9.75 -32.19
N LEU A 172 10.82 9.40 -30.92
CA LEU A 172 10.29 10.34 -29.93
C LEU A 172 11.25 11.52 -29.69
N ARG A 173 12.55 11.27 -29.56
CA ARG A 173 13.55 12.34 -29.40
C ARG A 173 13.62 13.27 -30.61
N LYS A 174 13.46 12.72 -31.82
CA LYS A 174 13.40 13.52 -33.04
C LYS A 174 12.15 14.42 -33.05
N ALA A 175 10.98 13.84 -32.74
CA ALA A 175 9.74 14.59 -32.66
C ALA A 175 9.80 15.70 -31.59
N GLU A 176 10.39 15.41 -30.42
CA GLU A 176 10.64 16.41 -29.38
C GLU A 176 11.48 17.59 -29.89
N GLY A 177 12.57 17.30 -30.62
CA GLY A 177 13.40 18.33 -31.25
C GLY A 177 12.63 19.19 -32.27
N GLU A 178 11.77 18.57 -33.08
CA GLU A 178 10.90 19.28 -34.02
C GLU A 178 9.89 20.20 -33.30
N TYR A 179 9.26 19.72 -32.22
CA TYR A 179 8.36 20.54 -31.39
C TYR A 179 9.08 21.71 -30.72
N GLN A 180 10.30 21.51 -30.24
CA GLN A 180 11.13 22.58 -29.69
C GLN A 180 11.51 23.62 -30.76
N GLY A 181 11.77 23.17 -31.98
CA GLY A 181 11.97 24.01 -33.15
C GLY A 181 10.72 24.84 -33.50
N HIS A 182 9.54 24.20 -33.56
CA HIS A 182 8.27 24.87 -33.78
C HIS A 182 7.98 25.92 -32.71
N ARG A 183 8.25 25.63 -31.44
CA ARG A 183 8.11 26.60 -30.35
C ARG A 183 9.03 27.81 -30.55
N SER A 184 10.28 27.59 -30.95
CA SER A 184 11.23 28.67 -31.23
C SER A 184 10.77 29.56 -32.38
N LEU A 185 10.26 28.95 -33.46
CA LEU A 185 9.68 29.67 -34.59
C LEU A 185 8.48 30.51 -34.14
N LEU A 186 7.54 29.91 -33.42
CA LEU A 186 6.32 30.58 -32.97
C LEU A 186 6.60 31.77 -32.05
N MET A 187 7.62 31.66 -31.19
CA MET A 187 8.08 32.79 -30.36
C MET A 187 8.69 33.91 -31.20
N ARG A 188 9.46 33.58 -32.25
CA ARG A 188 10.00 34.57 -33.19
C ARG A 188 8.90 35.26 -34.00
N THR A 189 7.92 34.51 -34.50
CA THR A 189 6.77 35.06 -35.22
C THR A 189 5.94 35.99 -34.33
N ARG A 190 5.72 35.61 -33.07
CA ARG A 190 5.04 36.47 -32.09
C ARG A 190 5.81 37.77 -31.82
N GLY A 191 7.14 37.70 -31.73
CA GLY A 191 8.00 38.88 -31.59
C GLY A 191 7.85 39.85 -32.78
N LEU A 192 7.90 39.32 -34.00
CA LEU A 192 7.73 40.12 -35.23
C LEU A 192 6.34 40.76 -35.32
N LEU A 193 5.28 40.01 -35.00
CA LEU A 193 3.92 40.53 -34.91
C LEU A 193 3.82 41.67 -33.88
N SER A 194 4.45 41.52 -32.72
CA SER A 194 4.47 42.58 -31.70
C SER A 194 5.24 43.82 -32.16
N THR A 195 6.32 43.68 -32.93
CA THR A 195 7.03 44.84 -33.51
C THR A 195 6.20 45.52 -34.60
N MET A 196 5.54 44.76 -35.47
CA MET A 196 4.67 45.33 -36.51
C MET A 196 3.48 46.08 -35.91
N GLN A 197 2.84 45.52 -34.88
CA GLN A 197 1.76 46.19 -34.15
C GLN A 197 2.20 47.50 -33.49
N ARG A 198 3.46 47.58 -33.00
CA ARG A 198 3.99 48.84 -32.45
C ARG A 198 4.31 49.86 -33.54
N GLN A 199 4.82 49.43 -34.69
CA GLN A 199 5.10 50.30 -35.84
C GLN A 199 3.79 50.92 -36.36
N ASP A 200 2.75 50.10 -36.54
CA ASP A 200 1.41 50.55 -36.97
C ASP A 200 0.78 51.58 -36.02
N VAL A 201 1.12 51.54 -34.72
CA VAL A 201 0.66 52.52 -33.72
C VAL A 201 1.47 53.82 -33.77
N LEU A 202 2.73 53.78 -34.19
CA LEU A 202 3.58 54.97 -34.35
C LEU A 202 3.34 55.70 -35.68
N ASP A 203 2.91 54.98 -36.72
CA ASP A 203 2.64 55.54 -38.05
C ASP A 203 1.23 56.17 -38.18
N ARG A 204 0.44 56.22 -37.10
CA ARG A 204 -0.88 56.89 -36.99
C ARG A 204 -0.81 58.14 -36.13
#